data_AF-A0A916CQ82-F1
#
_entry.id   AF-A0A916CQ82-F1
#
_cell.length_a   1.000
_cell.length_b   1.000
_cell.length_c   1.000
_cell.angle_alpha   90.00
_cell.angle_beta   90.00
_cell.angle_gamma   90.00
#
_symmetry.space_group_name_H-M   'P 1'
#
loop_
_entity.id
_entity.type
_entity.pdbx_description
1 polymer ?
#
loop_
_entity_poly.entity_id
_entity_poly.type
_entity_poly.pdbx_seq_one_letter_code
_entity_poly.pdbx_strand_id
1 'polypeptide(L)'
;MKSVSELNVKIFADGADKAGMLEMYRKPFVKGFTTNPTLMRKAGIADYAAFAREILDAIKDRPISFEVFSDEFAEMERQARLIAQWGKNVYVKIPVTNTRREASLDLIRELAGAGIQLNVTAMMTVEQVRDVSAALAGGPPACVSVFAGRIADTGRDPVSLMAAAVELLRLYPNVELIWASPRELLNIFQADEIGCHIITVTNDILKKLD
;
A
#
# COMPACT_ATOMS: atom_id res chain seq x y z
N MET A 1 8.14 25.74 -4.40
CA MET A 1 7.63 24.37 -4.19
C MET A 1 8.46 23.44 -5.06
N LYS A 2 8.87 22.27 -4.53
CA LYS A 2 9.55 21.25 -5.35
C LYS A 2 8.64 20.83 -6.48
N SER A 3 9.18 20.63 -7.67
CA SER A 3 8.51 19.92 -8.76
C SER A 3 8.36 18.44 -8.39
N VAL A 4 7.41 17.74 -9.01
CA VAL A 4 7.18 16.30 -8.77
C VAL A 4 8.43 15.47 -9.03
N SER A 5 9.27 15.88 -9.98
CA SER A 5 10.55 15.24 -10.30
C SER A 5 11.63 15.39 -9.21
N GLU A 6 11.48 16.33 -8.29
CA GLU A 6 12.42 16.61 -7.20
C GLU A 6 12.00 15.95 -5.87
N LEU A 7 10.87 15.23 -5.86
CA LEU A 7 10.38 14.52 -4.68
C LEU A 7 11.18 13.23 -4.48
N ASN A 8 11.53 12.96 -3.22
CA ASN A 8 12.14 11.71 -2.78
C ASN A 8 11.08 10.65 -2.48
N VAL A 9 9.89 11.06 -2.03
CA VAL A 9 8.78 10.13 -1.82
C VAL A 9 8.38 9.46 -3.13
N LYS A 10 8.27 8.13 -3.11
CA LYS A 10 7.79 7.38 -4.27
C LYS A 10 6.29 7.56 -4.39
N ILE A 11 5.83 8.06 -5.54
CA ILE A 11 4.40 8.22 -5.81
C ILE A 11 3.87 6.91 -6.40
N PHE A 12 2.92 6.29 -5.70
CA PHE A 12 2.14 5.17 -6.23
C PHE A 12 0.77 5.68 -6.68
N ALA A 13 0.22 5.06 -7.71
CA ALA A 13 -1.15 5.31 -8.13
C ALA A 13 -2.10 4.27 -7.51
N ASP A 14 -3.18 4.75 -6.88
CA ASP A 14 -4.26 3.91 -6.36
C ASP A 14 -5.26 3.65 -7.48
N GLY A 15 -5.09 2.50 -8.14
CA GLY A 15 -5.80 2.12 -9.36
C GLY A 15 -7.09 1.35 -9.11
N ALA A 16 -8.11 1.66 -9.90
CA ALA A 16 -9.43 1.03 -9.87
C ALA A 16 -9.74 0.18 -11.11
N ASP A 17 -9.13 0.53 -12.25
CA ASP A 17 -9.41 -0.02 -13.56
C ASP A 17 -8.15 0.01 -14.44
N LYS A 18 -8.16 -0.78 -15.51
CA LYS A 18 -7.01 -0.97 -16.39
C LYS A 18 -6.63 0.30 -17.15
N ALA A 19 -7.59 1.05 -17.66
CA ALA A 19 -7.30 2.24 -18.47
C ALA A 19 -6.61 3.30 -17.61
N GLY A 20 -7.12 3.56 -16.40
CA GLY A 20 -6.52 4.48 -15.45
C GLY A 20 -5.13 4.05 -14.99
N MET A 21 -4.93 2.76 -14.71
CA MET A 21 -3.59 2.23 -14.35
C MET A 21 -2.57 2.41 -15.48
N LEU A 22 -2.97 2.14 -16.74
CA LEU A 22 -2.08 2.31 -17.90
C LEU A 22 -1.81 3.79 -18.22
N GLU A 23 -2.77 4.67 -18.00
CA GLU A 23 -2.58 6.12 -18.09
C GLU A 23 -1.50 6.57 -17.09
N MET A 24 -1.64 6.18 -15.81
CA MET A 24 -0.66 6.50 -14.78
C MET A 24 0.70 5.81 -15.01
N TYR A 25 0.70 4.61 -15.59
CA TYR A 25 1.94 3.90 -15.95
C TYR A 25 2.81 4.72 -16.92
N ARG A 26 2.19 5.45 -17.85
CA ARG A 26 2.92 6.32 -18.80
C ARG A 26 3.58 7.54 -18.13
N LYS A 27 3.16 7.91 -16.91
CA LYS A 27 3.75 9.01 -16.15
C LYS A 27 5.04 8.54 -15.44
N PRO A 28 6.23 9.09 -15.76
CA PRO A 28 7.51 8.58 -15.22
C PRO A 28 7.67 8.71 -13.70
N PHE A 29 6.94 9.62 -13.08
CA PHE A 29 6.98 9.84 -11.63
C PHE A 29 6.18 8.78 -10.85
N VAL A 30 5.30 8.02 -11.48
CA VAL A 30 4.55 6.94 -10.83
C VAL A 30 5.46 5.71 -10.70
N LYS A 31 5.83 5.34 -9.47
CA LYS A 31 6.80 4.29 -9.18
C LYS A 31 6.20 2.95 -8.77
N GLY A 32 4.88 2.87 -8.65
CA GLY A 32 4.18 1.66 -8.24
C GLY A 32 2.67 1.85 -8.19
N PHE A 33 1.97 0.80 -7.79
CA PHE A 33 0.51 0.79 -7.76
C PHE A 33 -0.03 0.11 -6.51
N THR A 34 -1.16 0.60 -6.03
CA THR A 34 -2.01 -0.14 -5.11
C THR A 34 -3.37 -0.38 -5.76
N THR A 35 -3.97 -1.53 -5.46
CA THR A 35 -5.37 -1.76 -5.79
C THR A 35 -6.25 -1.63 -4.55
N ASN A 36 -7.51 -1.28 -4.80
CA ASN A 36 -8.52 -1.15 -3.78
C ASN A 36 -9.78 -1.91 -4.21
N PRO A 37 -10.16 -3.01 -3.52
CA PRO A 37 -11.37 -3.77 -3.78
C PRO A 37 -12.64 -2.93 -3.96
N THR A 38 -12.78 -1.85 -3.19
CA THR A 38 -13.95 -0.97 -3.23
C THR A 38 -14.01 -0.20 -4.53
N LEU A 39 -12.87 0.32 -5.00
CA LEU A 39 -12.78 1.02 -6.28
C LEU A 39 -13.02 0.05 -7.45
N MET A 40 -12.49 -1.15 -7.37
CA MET A 40 -12.66 -2.18 -8.41
C MET A 40 -14.11 -2.67 -8.52
N ARG A 41 -14.80 -2.84 -7.38
CA ARG A 41 -16.24 -3.14 -7.37
C ARG A 41 -17.05 -2.02 -8.03
N LYS A 42 -16.71 -0.75 -7.74
CA LYS A 42 -17.33 0.41 -8.41
C LYS A 42 -17.06 0.43 -9.92
N ALA A 43 -15.89 -0.05 -10.35
CA ALA A 43 -15.53 -0.21 -11.75
C ALA A 43 -16.16 -1.45 -12.43
N GLY A 44 -16.96 -2.24 -11.70
CA GLY A 44 -17.66 -3.41 -12.25
C GLY A 44 -16.77 -4.64 -12.49
N ILE A 45 -15.60 -4.70 -11.87
CA ILE A 45 -14.67 -5.83 -12.04
C ILE A 45 -15.21 -7.06 -11.29
N ALA A 46 -15.68 -8.05 -12.04
CA ALA A 46 -16.22 -9.30 -11.50
C ALA A 46 -15.14 -10.38 -11.28
N ASP A 47 -14.12 -10.43 -12.14
CA ASP A 47 -12.99 -11.36 -12.02
C ASP A 47 -11.71 -10.63 -11.62
N TYR A 48 -11.39 -10.70 -10.33
CA TYR A 48 -10.21 -10.06 -9.76
C TYR A 48 -8.90 -10.68 -10.26
N ALA A 49 -8.86 -12.01 -10.42
CA ALA A 49 -7.64 -12.70 -10.82
C ALA A 49 -7.31 -12.45 -12.29
N ALA A 50 -8.32 -12.45 -13.17
CA ALA A 50 -8.15 -12.08 -14.56
C ALA A 50 -7.66 -10.62 -14.68
N PHE A 51 -8.30 -9.69 -13.97
CA PHE A 51 -7.85 -8.30 -13.93
C PHE A 51 -6.39 -8.17 -13.47
N ALA A 52 -6.04 -8.79 -12.34
CA ALA A 52 -4.68 -8.68 -11.79
C ALA A 52 -3.63 -9.19 -12.79
N ARG A 53 -3.91 -10.33 -13.46
CA ARG A 53 -3.02 -10.88 -14.49
C ARG A 53 -2.89 -9.96 -15.71
N GLU A 54 -3.98 -9.38 -16.19
CA GLU A 54 -3.93 -8.42 -17.30
C GLU A 54 -3.10 -7.17 -16.96
N ILE A 55 -3.20 -6.69 -15.72
CA ILE A 55 -2.38 -5.57 -15.24
C ILE A 55 -0.91 -5.97 -15.16
N LEU A 56 -0.61 -7.14 -14.61
CA LEU A 56 0.76 -7.65 -14.48
C LEU A 56 1.41 -7.92 -15.84
N ASP A 57 0.63 -8.33 -16.85
CA ASP A 57 1.11 -8.47 -18.22
C ASP A 57 1.48 -7.13 -18.86
N ALA A 58 0.79 -6.05 -18.48
CA ALA A 58 1.07 -4.71 -18.99
C ALA A 58 2.12 -3.94 -18.18
N ILE A 59 2.23 -4.20 -16.87
CA ILE A 59 3.08 -3.50 -15.91
C ILE A 59 3.98 -4.52 -15.21
N LYS A 60 5.12 -4.83 -15.85
CA LYS A 60 6.03 -5.89 -15.41
C LYS A 60 7.14 -5.42 -14.47
N ASP A 61 7.41 -4.12 -14.46
CA ASP A 61 8.61 -3.51 -13.87
C ASP A 61 8.34 -2.66 -12.62
N ARG A 62 7.09 -2.55 -12.18
CA ARG A 62 6.70 -1.76 -11.01
C ARG A 62 6.00 -2.61 -9.95
N PRO A 63 6.19 -2.33 -8.65
CA PRO A 63 5.49 -3.02 -7.58
C PRO A 63 3.98 -2.75 -7.63
N ILE A 64 3.17 -3.79 -7.41
CA ILE A 64 1.70 -3.71 -7.40
C ILE A 64 1.15 -4.43 -6.17
N SER A 65 0.34 -3.73 -5.38
CA SER A 65 -0.36 -4.33 -4.24
C SER A 65 -1.73 -4.88 -4.61
N PHE A 66 -1.97 -6.16 -4.34
CA PHE A 66 -3.28 -6.83 -4.51
C PHE A 66 -3.80 -7.35 -3.17
N GLU A 67 -5.08 -7.09 -2.87
CA GLU A 67 -5.68 -7.27 -1.55
C GLU A 67 -6.46 -8.57 -1.43
N VAL A 68 -6.36 -9.22 -0.27
CA VAL A 68 -7.22 -10.35 0.11
C VAL A 68 -8.62 -9.83 0.46
N PHE A 69 -9.66 -10.65 0.27
CA PHE A 69 -11.06 -10.24 0.50
C PHE A 69 -11.71 -10.90 1.70
N SER A 70 -11.15 -12.03 2.15
CA SER A 70 -11.71 -12.79 3.26
C SER A 70 -11.57 -12.07 4.59
N ASP A 71 -12.52 -12.32 5.49
CA ASP A 71 -12.43 -11.91 6.89
C ASP A 71 -11.86 -13.02 7.81
N GLU A 72 -11.81 -14.26 7.32
CA GLU A 72 -11.26 -15.41 8.03
C GLU A 72 -9.78 -15.61 7.70
N PHE A 73 -8.92 -15.70 8.72
CA PHE A 73 -7.47 -15.75 8.54
C PHE A 73 -6.99 -16.94 7.70
N ALA A 74 -7.56 -18.14 7.89
CA ALA A 74 -7.20 -19.31 7.10
C ALA A 74 -7.46 -19.09 5.59
N GLU A 75 -8.56 -18.42 5.26
CA GLU A 75 -8.88 -18.10 3.87
C GLU A 75 -8.08 -16.89 3.37
N MET A 76 -7.76 -15.90 4.22
CA MET A 76 -6.82 -14.83 3.87
C MET A 76 -5.45 -15.41 3.50
N GLU A 77 -4.96 -16.39 4.27
CA GLU A 77 -3.70 -17.06 3.99
C GLU A 77 -3.73 -17.78 2.63
N ARG A 78 -4.78 -18.55 2.37
CA ARG A 78 -4.98 -19.24 1.08
C ARG A 78 -4.96 -18.26 -0.09
N GLN A 79 -5.67 -17.14 0.05
CA GLN A 79 -5.71 -16.07 -0.96
C GLN A 79 -4.34 -15.41 -1.12
N ALA A 80 -3.65 -15.12 -0.01
CA ALA A 80 -2.33 -14.51 -0.03
C ALA A 80 -1.31 -15.36 -0.79
N ARG A 81 -1.27 -16.66 -0.51
CA ARG A 81 -0.38 -17.61 -1.21
C ARG A 81 -0.71 -17.73 -2.69
N LEU A 82 -1.98 -17.61 -3.08
CA LEU A 82 -2.39 -17.59 -4.49
C LEU A 82 -1.96 -16.29 -5.18
N ILE A 83 -2.21 -15.14 -4.57
CA ILE A 83 -1.88 -13.81 -5.11
C ILE A 83 -0.37 -13.68 -5.30
N ALA A 84 0.42 -14.16 -4.34
CA ALA A 84 1.89 -14.12 -4.40
C ALA A 84 2.48 -14.86 -5.61
N GLN A 85 1.75 -15.82 -6.19
CA GLN A 85 2.20 -16.57 -7.37
C GLN A 85 2.02 -15.80 -8.68
N TRP A 86 1.31 -14.67 -8.69
CA TRP A 86 0.99 -13.96 -9.93
C TRP A 86 2.19 -13.19 -10.51
N GLY A 87 3.18 -12.81 -9.71
CA GLY A 87 4.37 -12.12 -10.20
C GLY A 87 5.36 -11.75 -9.10
N LYS A 88 6.63 -11.56 -9.48
CA LYS A 88 7.71 -11.17 -8.55
C LYS A 88 7.61 -9.73 -8.05
N ASN A 89 6.80 -8.91 -8.70
CA ASN A 89 6.51 -7.51 -8.36
C ASN A 89 5.20 -7.37 -7.55
N VAL A 90 4.60 -8.48 -7.11
CA VAL A 90 3.34 -8.47 -6.37
C VAL A 90 3.57 -8.38 -4.87
N TYR A 91 2.92 -7.40 -4.26
CA TYR A 91 2.79 -7.29 -2.81
C TYR A 91 1.38 -7.73 -2.41
N VAL A 92 1.27 -8.73 -1.53
CA VAL A 92 -0.02 -9.15 -1.01
C VAL A 92 -0.44 -8.17 0.08
N LYS A 93 -1.58 -7.52 -0.11
CA LYS A 93 -2.13 -6.53 0.80
C LYS A 93 -3.03 -7.21 1.83
N ILE A 94 -2.63 -7.15 3.10
CA ILE A 94 -3.28 -7.81 4.25
C ILE A 94 -3.70 -6.74 5.25
N PRO A 95 -4.96 -6.68 5.70
CA PRO A 95 -5.35 -5.71 6.72
C PRO A 95 -4.71 -6.05 8.08
N VAL A 96 -4.31 -5.04 8.85
CA VAL A 96 -3.71 -5.23 10.19
C VAL A 96 -4.67 -5.92 11.18
N THR A 97 -5.97 -5.80 10.93
CA THR A 97 -7.01 -6.55 11.64
C THR A 97 -8.10 -6.99 10.69
N ASN A 98 -8.81 -8.06 11.03
CA ASN A 98 -10.08 -8.39 10.36
C ASN A 98 -11.23 -7.47 10.84
N THR A 99 -12.45 -7.67 10.35
CA THR A 99 -13.63 -6.86 10.71
C THR A 99 -14.04 -7.01 12.18
N ARG A 100 -13.62 -8.10 12.83
CA ARG A 100 -13.79 -8.37 14.27
C ARG A 100 -12.72 -7.73 15.15
N ARG A 101 -11.78 -6.98 14.55
CA ARG A 101 -10.62 -6.34 15.21
C ARG A 101 -9.60 -7.34 15.77
N GLU A 102 -9.62 -8.58 15.30
CA GLU A 102 -8.59 -9.56 15.60
C GLU A 102 -7.33 -9.21 14.79
N ALA A 103 -6.17 -9.19 15.44
CA ALA A 103 -4.91 -8.80 14.79
C ALA A 103 -4.40 -9.89 13.85
N SER A 104 -3.90 -9.49 12.68
CA SER A 104 -3.35 -10.42 11.67
C SER A 104 -1.85 -10.72 11.88
N LEU A 105 -1.26 -10.39 13.03
CA LEU A 105 0.18 -10.45 13.27
C LEU A 105 0.78 -11.85 13.04
N ASP A 106 0.08 -12.91 13.48
CA ASP A 106 0.57 -14.29 13.30
C ASP A 106 0.54 -14.69 11.83
N LEU A 107 -0.53 -14.35 11.11
CA LEU A 107 -0.63 -14.53 9.66
C LEU A 107 0.46 -13.75 8.91
N ILE A 108 0.70 -12.49 9.29
CA ILE A 108 1.74 -11.65 8.70
C ILE A 108 3.11 -12.31 8.87
N ARG A 109 3.43 -12.78 10.09
CA ARG A 109 4.71 -13.43 10.40
C ARG A 109 4.89 -14.72 9.60
N GLU A 110 3.85 -15.53 9.47
CA GLU A 110 3.88 -16.77 8.69
C GLU A 110 4.12 -16.50 7.20
N LEU A 111 3.38 -15.57 6.61
CA LEU A 111 3.51 -15.23 5.19
C LEU A 111 4.88 -14.59 4.88
N ALA A 112 5.36 -13.70 5.75
CA ALA A 112 6.69 -13.11 5.62
C ALA A 112 7.80 -14.17 5.74
N GLY A 113 7.67 -15.11 6.69
CA GLY A 113 8.58 -16.25 6.84
C GLY A 113 8.56 -17.20 5.65
N ALA A 114 7.43 -17.28 4.93
CA ALA A 114 7.31 -18.00 3.67
C ALA A 114 7.88 -17.23 2.45
N GLY A 115 8.48 -16.05 2.65
CA GLY A 115 9.10 -15.26 1.59
C GLY A 115 8.12 -14.45 0.74
N ILE A 116 6.90 -14.24 1.21
CA ILE A 116 5.87 -13.47 0.49
C ILE A 116 6.05 -11.97 0.78
N GLN A 117 6.11 -11.14 -0.27
CA GLN A 117 6.13 -9.68 -0.15
C GLN A 117 4.74 -9.20 0.32
N LEU A 118 4.70 -8.42 1.40
CA LEU A 118 3.46 -7.97 2.02
C LEU A 118 3.32 -6.46 1.99
N ASN A 119 2.09 -5.98 1.82
CA ASN A 119 1.68 -4.62 2.13
C ASN A 119 0.63 -4.67 3.25
N VAL A 120 1.04 -4.54 4.50
CA VAL A 120 0.10 -4.57 5.62
C VAL A 120 -0.64 -3.24 5.70
N THR A 121 -1.97 -3.26 5.67
CA THR A 121 -2.80 -2.06 5.44
C THR A 121 -3.75 -1.75 6.59
N ALA A 122 -4.43 -0.60 6.50
CA ALA A 122 -5.43 -0.12 7.45
C ALA A 122 -4.89 0.16 8.86
N MET A 123 -3.60 0.48 8.97
CA MET A 123 -3.01 0.95 10.22
C MET A 123 -3.36 2.42 10.48
N MET A 124 -3.51 2.75 11.75
CA MET A 124 -3.93 4.06 12.24
C MET A 124 -3.08 4.54 13.42
N THR A 125 -2.21 3.70 13.98
CA THR A 125 -1.39 4.03 15.16
C THR A 125 0.08 3.62 14.98
N VAL A 126 0.99 4.25 15.74
CA VAL A 126 2.42 3.91 15.72
C VAL A 126 2.68 2.52 16.31
N GLU A 127 1.87 2.10 17.29
CA GLU A 127 1.96 0.76 17.90
C GLU A 127 1.68 -0.32 16.86
N GLN A 128 0.66 -0.14 16.01
CA GLN A 128 0.40 -1.06 14.91
C GLN A 128 1.58 -1.11 13.93
N VAL A 129 2.15 0.04 13.57
CA VAL A 129 3.35 0.08 12.72
C VAL A 129 4.50 -0.68 13.37
N ARG A 130 4.76 -0.48 14.67
CA ARG A 130 5.81 -1.19 15.41
C ARG A 130 5.61 -2.70 15.37
N ASP A 131 4.43 -3.16 15.77
CA ASP A 131 4.16 -4.58 15.98
C ASP A 131 4.16 -5.33 14.65
N VAL A 132 3.62 -4.71 13.60
CA VAL A 132 3.67 -5.24 12.23
C VAL A 132 5.10 -5.25 11.68
N SER A 133 5.87 -4.17 11.86
CA SER A 133 7.25 -4.10 11.36
C SER A 133 8.13 -5.16 12.01
N ALA A 134 7.93 -5.44 13.31
CA ALA A 134 8.58 -6.55 13.99
C ALA A 134 8.18 -7.92 13.42
N ALA A 135 6.92 -8.12 13.02
CA ALA A 135 6.46 -9.34 12.36
C ALA A 135 7.01 -9.52 10.93
N LEU A 136 7.32 -8.42 10.25
CA LEU A 136 7.92 -8.40 8.91
C LEU A 136 9.47 -8.46 8.93
N ALA A 137 10.08 -8.29 10.11
CA ALA A 137 11.53 -8.19 10.25
C ALA A 137 12.24 -9.46 9.75
N GLY A 138 13.29 -9.30 8.94
CA GLY A 138 14.05 -10.41 8.37
C GLY A 138 13.35 -11.15 7.22
N GLY A 139 12.13 -10.74 6.87
CA GLY A 139 11.41 -11.23 5.68
C GLY A 139 11.86 -10.54 4.38
N PRO A 140 11.13 -10.78 3.27
CA PRO A 140 11.37 -10.09 2.01
C PRO A 140 11.05 -8.59 2.11
N PRO A 141 11.29 -7.79 1.05
CA PRO A 141 10.78 -6.43 0.96
C PRO A 141 9.28 -6.37 1.25
N ALA A 142 8.89 -5.45 2.12
CA ALA A 142 7.52 -5.31 2.58
C ALA A 142 7.15 -3.83 2.77
N CYS A 143 5.85 -3.58 2.96
CA CYS A 143 5.31 -2.26 3.19
C CYS A 143 4.34 -2.26 4.38
N VAL A 144 4.29 -1.13 5.06
CA VAL A 144 3.30 -0.82 6.09
C VAL A 144 2.52 0.41 5.65
N SER A 145 1.22 0.25 5.39
CA SER A 145 0.31 1.32 4.95
C SER A 145 -0.49 1.89 6.11
N VAL A 146 -0.23 3.16 6.43
CA VAL A 146 -0.98 3.92 7.43
C VAL A 146 -2.02 4.79 6.72
N PHE A 147 -3.28 4.70 7.15
CA PHE A 147 -4.40 5.47 6.61
C PHE A 147 -4.41 6.90 7.17
N ALA A 148 -3.37 7.66 6.83
CA ALA A 148 -3.15 9.03 7.28
C ALA A 148 -4.35 9.95 7.03
N GLY A 149 -5.01 9.86 5.88
CA GLY A 149 -6.22 10.66 5.66
C GLY A 149 -7.42 10.25 6.53
N ARG A 150 -7.53 8.97 6.92
CA ARG A 150 -8.57 8.58 7.90
C ARG A 150 -8.24 9.08 9.30
N ILE A 151 -6.96 9.22 9.64
CA ILE A 151 -6.54 9.88 10.88
C ILE A 151 -6.94 11.36 10.82
N ALA A 152 -6.69 12.04 9.70
CA ALA A 152 -7.13 13.41 9.46
C ALA A 152 -8.66 13.58 9.58
N ASP A 153 -9.45 12.64 9.06
CA ASP A 153 -10.91 12.65 9.17
C ASP A 153 -11.40 12.63 10.64
N THR A 154 -10.55 12.20 11.60
CA THR A 154 -10.85 12.27 13.05
C THR A 154 -10.55 13.64 13.68
N GLY A 155 -10.11 14.62 12.90
CA GLY A 155 -9.70 15.94 13.37
C GLY A 155 -8.27 16.01 13.93
N ARG A 156 -7.45 14.99 13.64
CA ARG A 156 -6.05 14.90 14.10
C ARG A 156 -5.09 15.06 12.92
N ASP A 157 -4.07 15.89 13.07
CA ASP A 157 -3.00 15.99 12.08
C ASP A 157 -2.20 14.66 12.01
N PRO A 158 -2.20 13.96 10.85
CA PRO A 158 -1.47 12.70 10.71
C PRO A 158 0.05 12.89 10.60
N VAL A 159 0.55 14.08 10.25
CA VAL A 159 1.97 14.31 9.93
C VAL A 159 2.88 13.89 11.08
N SER A 160 2.53 14.26 12.32
CA SER A 160 3.32 13.90 13.51
C SER A 160 3.40 12.39 13.74
N LEU A 161 2.30 11.67 13.49
CA LEU A 161 2.25 10.21 13.61
C LEU A 161 3.06 9.54 12.49
N MET A 162 2.93 10.05 11.27
CA MET A 162 3.66 9.54 10.11
C MET A 162 5.17 9.75 10.27
N ALA A 163 5.62 10.91 10.78
CA ALA A 163 7.03 11.17 11.08
C ALA A 163 7.57 10.20 12.14
N ALA A 164 6.79 9.94 13.21
CA ALA A 164 7.17 8.93 14.21
C ALA A 164 7.27 7.52 13.62
N ALA A 165 6.40 7.16 12.67
CA ALA A 165 6.47 5.89 11.96
C ALA A 165 7.73 5.80 11.05
N VAL A 166 8.12 6.88 10.38
CA VAL A 166 9.38 6.93 9.60
C VAL A 166 10.59 6.67 10.49
N GLU A 167 10.67 7.36 11.63
CA GLU A 167 11.77 7.16 12.58
C GLU A 167 11.83 5.72 13.11
N LEU A 168 10.67 5.14 13.43
CA LEU A 168 10.58 3.77 13.90
C LEU A 168 11.09 2.76 12.86
N LEU A 169 10.79 2.98 11.58
CA LEU A 169 11.15 2.08 10.50
C LEU A 169 12.64 2.07 10.15
N ARG A 170 13.44 3.01 10.69
CA ARG A 170 14.90 2.95 10.56
C ARG A 170 15.51 1.64 11.10
N LEU A 171 14.80 0.98 12.02
CA LEU A 171 15.18 -0.33 12.57
C LEU A 171 14.86 -1.51 11.64
N TYR A 172 14.06 -1.30 10.58
CA TYR A 172 13.51 -2.34 9.71
C TYR A 172 13.78 -2.01 8.23
N PRO A 173 15.02 -2.16 7.74
CA PRO A 173 15.42 -1.70 6.40
C PRO A 173 14.72 -2.42 5.23
N ASN A 174 14.06 -3.57 5.47
CA ASN A 174 13.24 -4.25 4.46
C ASN A 174 11.81 -3.72 4.37
N VAL A 175 11.40 -2.80 5.25
CA VAL A 175 10.02 -2.33 5.39
C VAL A 175 9.91 -0.85 5.02
N GLU A 176 9.05 -0.53 4.06
CA GLU A 176 8.76 0.85 3.65
C GLU A 176 7.41 1.34 4.18
N LEU A 177 7.37 2.62 4.59
CA LEU A 177 6.12 3.30 4.98
C LEU A 177 5.36 3.75 3.74
N ILE A 178 4.06 3.42 3.68
CA ILE A 178 3.13 3.99 2.72
C ILE A 178 2.20 4.96 3.45
N TRP A 179 2.24 6.23 3.07
CA TRP A 179 1.16 7.17 3.32
C TRP A 179 -0.04 6.79 2.44
N ALA A 180 -1.08 6.25 3.07
CA ALA A 180 -2.27 5.78 2.39
C ALA A 180 -3.50 6.64 2.72
N SER A 181 -4.49 6.55 1.83
CA SER A 181 -5.73 7.33 1.91
C SER A 181 -5.51 8.85 1.95
N PRO A 182 -4.58 9.47 1.20
CA PRO A 182 -4.47 10.93 1.17
C PRO A 182 -5.76 11.58 0.68
N ARG A 183 -6.04 12.78 1.16
CA ARG A 183 -7.25 13.55 0.82
C ARG A 183 -6.93 14.72 -0.12
N GLU A 184 -5.71 15.23 -0.02
CA GLU A 184 -5.31 16.49 -0.63
C GLU A 184 -4.00 16.33 -1.41
N LEU A 185 -3.82 17.17 -2.42
CA LEU A 185 -2.55 17.29 -3.14
C LEU A 185 -1.39 17.62 -2.19
N LEU A 186 -1.67 18.44 -1.18
CA LEU A 186 -0.72 18.83 -0.14
C LEU A 186 -0.09 17.62 0.57
N ASN A 187 -0.82 16.51 0.72
CA ASN A 187 -0.30 15.34 1.43
C ASN A 187 0.90 14.71 0.70
N ILE A 188 1.05 14.91 -0.60
CA ILE A 188 2.23 14.45 -1.36
C ILE A 188 3.49 15.17 -0.86
N PHE A 189 3.41 16.48 -0.68
CA PHE A 189 4.51 17.29 -0.20
C PHE A 189 4.78 17.06 1.29
N GLN A 190 3.74 16.92 2.10
CA GLN A 190 3.90 16.56 3.51
C GLN A 190 4.58 15.19 3.68
N ALA A 191 4.22 14.21 2.85
CA ALA A 191 4.87 12.90 2.85
C ALA A 191 6.36 13.01 2.45
N ASP A 192 6.69 13.83 1.45
CA ASP A 192 8.09 14.10 1.08
C ASP A 192 8.88 14.79 2.20
N GLU A 193 8.30 15.81 2.83
CA GLU A 193 8.93 16.62 3.87
C GLU A 193 9.33 15.80 5.10
N ILE A 194 8.51 14.81 5.49
CA ILE A 194 8.84 13.91 6.61
C ILE A 194 9.72 12.72 6.22
N GLY A 195 10.12 12.61 4.96
CA GLY A 195 10.89 11.47 4.47
C GLY A 195 10.10 10.16 4.40
N CYS A 196 8.79 10.23 4.16
CA CYS A 196 7.98 9.04 3.92
C CYS A 196 8.47 8.33 2.64
N HIS A 197 8.54 7.00 2.67
CA HIS A 197 9.09 6.22 1.57
C HIS A 197 8.18 6.23 0.34
N ILE A 198 6.88 6.08 0.56
CA ILE A 198 5.85 5.96 -0.48
C ILE A 198 4.61 6.76 -0.07
N ILE A 199 3.95 7.39 -1.05
CA ILE A 199 2.55 7.83 -0.93
C ILE A 199 1.74 7.22 -2.07
N THR A 200 0.60 6.60 -1.74
CA THR A 200 -0.32 6.08 -2.75
C THR A 200 -1.53 6.99 -2.91
N VAL A 201 -1.76 7.46 -4.13
CA VAL A 201 -2.64 8.59 -4.44
C VAL A 201 -3.63 8.20 -5.52
N THR A 202 -4.89 8.61 -5.39
CA THR A 202 -5.89 8.39 -6.43
C THR A 202 -5.58 9.17 -7.70
N ASN A 203 -6.02 8.65 -8.85
CA ASN A 203 -5.82 9.31 -10.14
C ASN A 203 -6.36 10.74 -10.17
N ASP A 204 -7.46 11.03 -9.47
CA ASP A 204 -8.06 12.37 -9.42
C ASP A 204 -7.16 13.41 -8.74
N ILE A 205 -6.38 13.01 -7.73
CA ILE A 205 -5.41 13.90 -7.09
C ILE A 205 -4.17 14.01 -7.98
N LEU A 206 -3.71 12.89 -8.57
CA LEU A 206 -2.54 12.91 -9.46
C LEU A 206 -2.74 13.78 -10.71
N LYS A 207 -3.95 13.85 -11.25
CA LYS A 207 -4.29 14.75 -12.38
C LYS A 207 -4.17 16.25 -12.05
N LYS A 208 -4.07 16.62 -10.76
CA LYS A 208 -3.84 18.01 -10.32
C LYS A 208 -2.36 18.39 -10.29
N LEU A 209 -1.46 17.43 -10.52
CA LEU A 209 -0.02 17.67 -10.65
C LEU A 209 0.40 18.06 -12.07
N ASP A 210 -0.53 17.96 -13.03
CA ASP A 210 -0.31 18.32 -14.44
C ASP A 210 -0.46 19.84 -14.67
#